data_AF-A0A7U6KN52-F1
#
_entry.id   AF-A0A7U6KN52-F1
#
_cell.length_a   1.000
_cell.length_b   1.000
_cell.length_c   1.000
_cell.angle_alpha   90.00
_cell.angle_beta   90.00
_cell.angle_gamma   90.00
#
_symmetry.space_group_name_H-M   'P 1'
#
loop_
_entity.id
_entity.type
_entity.pdbx_description
1 polymer ?
#
loop_
_entity_poly.entity_id
_entity_poly.type
_entity_poly.pdbx_seq_one_letter_code
_entity_poly.pdbx_strand_id
1 'polypeptide(L)'
;MGYLPYCQSYSVAYFLLVYNGRPKNHADHFGGDCRARTFIWDMTFNRVSSSILQGTVITISVLWIVFGALFLLNTLKHTGAIAVIRAGFINVSPDRRVQAIIIAWCFGTFLEGASGFGTPAAIAAPLLVAIGFPALGAVLMGMMIQSTPVSFGAVGTPIVIGVNKGLDTVAISALLAQEGMQWEEFLQLITTQVAIIHGVIGTFMPLLMVMMLTRFFGKNKSWKEGLAIWPFAIFAGLAFTVPYTLTGIFLGPEFPSLIGGLVSVAIVIQAAKKDFWYQRPRGTLKPKAAGQAIGWVNWWSAKKMWPPQQARPCLR
;
A
#
# COMPACT_ATOMS: atom_id res chain seq x y z
N MET A 1 25.72 10.83 26.17
CA MET A 1 24.98 10.91 24.88
C MET A 1 25.84 10.22 23.83
N GLY A 2 25.46 9.03 23.33
CA GLY A 2 26.30 8.35 22.32
C GLY A 2 26.11 6.86 22.04
N TYR A 3 24.95 6.23 22.30
CA TYR A 3 24.76 4.77 22.07
C TYR A 3 23.41 4.41 21.42
N LEU A 4 23.00 5.09 20.35
CA LEU A 4 21.72 4.83 19.67
C LEU A 4 21.76 4.32 18.21
N PRO A 5 22.86 4.30 17.43
CA PRO A 5 22.77 3.83 16.04
C PRO A 5 22.88 2.29 15.88
N TYR A 6 23.31 1.55 16.91
CA TYR A 6 23.64 0.12 16.76
C TYR A 6 22.44 -0.84 16.82
N CYS A 7 21.26 -0.41 17.27
CA CYS A 7 20.17 -1.36 17.57
C CYS A 7 19.30 -1.75 16.36
N GLN A 8 19.38 -1.00 15.26
CA GLN A 8 18.50 -1.19 14.10
C GLN A 8 19.08 -2.19 13.07
N SER A 9 20.40 -2.32 13.00
CA SER A 9 21.08 -3.15 11.99
C SER A 9 21.07 -4.65 12.31
N TYR A 10 20.95 -5.05 13.59
CA TYR A 10 21.01 -6.47 13.97
C TYR A 10 19.70 -7.24 13.72
N SER A 11 18.53 -6.61 13.77
CA SER A 11 17.25 -7.31 13.59
C SER A 11 17.01 -7.79 12.16
N VAL A 12 17.50 -7.05 11.17
CA VAL A 12 17.37 -7.44 9.75
C VAL A 12 18.43 -8.49 9.37
N ALA A 13 19.65 -8.35 9.90
CA ALA A 13 20.72 -9.34 9.73
C ALA A 13 20.33 -10.72 10.29
N TYR A 14 19.59 -10.76 11.41
CA TYR A 14 19.13 -12.02 12.01
C TYR A 14 18.05 -12.73 11.18
N PHE A 15 17.14 -11.97 10.57
CA PHE A 15 16.07 -12.55 9.75
C PHE A 15 16.63 -13.18 8.46
N LEU A 16 17.71 -12.61 7.91
CA LEU A 16 18.43 -13.14 6.75
C LEU A 16 19.29 -14.37 7.10
N LEU A 17 19.87 -14.42 8.29
CA LEU A 17 20.59 -15.62 8.78
C LEU A 17 19.67 -16.83 9.00
N VAL A 18 18.40 -16.60 9.35
CA VAL A 18 17.39 -17.65 9.48
C VAL A 18 16.90 -18.17 8.11
N TYR A 19 16.94 -17.33 7.06
CA TYR A 19 16.48 -17.74 5.72
C TYR A 19 17.55 -18.42 4.87
N ASN A 20 18.84 -18.14 5.08
CA ASN A 20 19.96 -18.74 4.34
C ASN A 20 20.41 -20.13 4.84
N GLY A 21 19.43 -21.01 5.13
CA GLY A 21 19.56 -22.44 4.86
C GLY A 21 20.73 -23.20 5.49
N ARG A 22 21.10 -22.95 6.75
CA ARG A 22 21.85 -23.96 7.52
C ARG A 22 20.89 -24.77 8.39
N PRO A 23 20.61 -26.05 8.06
CA PRO A 23 19.82 -26.90 8.91
C PRO A 23 20.73 -27.49 10.00
N LYS A 24 20.21 -27.59 11.22
CA LYS A 24 20.06 -28.90 11.88
C LYS A 24 19.20 -28.76 13.14
N ASN A 25 17.95 -29.15 12.91
CA ASN A 25 17.09 -29.93 13.78
C ASN A 25 16.36 -29.20 14.92
N HIS A 26 15.04 -29.46 14.94
CA HIS A 26 14.02 -29.05 15.92
C HIS A 26 13.29 -27.74 15.63
N ALA A 27 12.54 -27.77 14.53
CA ALA A 27 11.19 -27.20 14.52
C ALA A 27 10.28 -28.19 15.26
N ASP A 28 9.78 -27.83 16.44
CA ASP A 28 8.47 -28.23 16.97
C ASP A 28 8.22 -27.43 18.26
N HIS A 29 7.03 -26.82 18.35
CA HIS A 29 6.49 -25.96 19.43
C HIS A 29 6.59 -24.44 19.26
N PHE A 30 5.73 -23.95 18.38
CA PHE A 30 5.14 -22.62 18.44
C PHE A 30 4.21 -22.50 19.66
N GLY A 31 4.62 -21.79 20.70
CA GLY A 31 3.72 -21.37 21.77
C GLY A 31 4.30 -21.54 23.16
N GLY A 32 5.10 -20.56 23.59
CA GLY A 32 5.52 -20.45 24.98
C GLY A 32 7.02 -20.25 25.15
N ASP A 33 7.32 -19.28 26.00
CA ASP A 33 8.56 -19.15 26.75
C ASP A 33 9.71 -18.34 26.11
N CYS A 34 9.86 -17.10 26.61
CA CYS A 34 11.02 -16.25 26.40
C CYS A 34 12.34 -16.91 26.84
N ARG A 35 12.30 -17.96 27.68
CA ARG A 35 13.50 -18.71 28.10
C ARG A 35 14.22 -19.41 26.96
N ALA A 36 13.51 -19.87 25.93
CA ALA A 36 14.12 -20.57 24.80
C ALA A 36 15.07 -19.67 23.97
N ARG A 37 14.83 -18.36 23.97
CA ARG A 37 15.59 -17.40 23.14
C ARG A 37 16.92 -16.97 23.76
N THR A 38 16.97 -16.91 25.09
CA THR A 38 18.19 -16.63 25.87
C THR A 38 19.18 -17.80 25.84
N PHE A 39 18.70 -19.05 25.82
CA PHE A 39 19.55 -20.24 25.93
C PHE A 39 20.03 -20.82 24.61
N ILE A 40 19.30 -20.61 23.49
CA ILE A 40 19.68 -21.18 22.18
C ILE A 40 20.57 -20.22 21.37
N TRP A 41 20.47 -18.91 21.61
CA TRP A 41 21.11 -17.87 20.79
C TRP A 41 21.98 -16.88 21.59
N ASP A 42 22.30 -17.20 22.85
CA ASP A 42 23.15 -16.37 23.74
C ASP A 42 22.77 -14.87 23.79
N MET A 43 21.47 -14.55 23.67
CA MET A 43 21.02 -13.17 23.70
C MET A 43 20.84 -12.68 25.14
N THR A 44 21.51 -11.59 25.51
CA THR A 44 21.39 -10.98 26.85
C THR A 44 19.95 -10.55 27.14
N PHE A 45 19.47 -10.73 28.38
CA PHE A 45 18.13 -10.29 28.82
C PHE A 45 17.83 -8.81 28.50
N ASN A 46 18.84 -7.95 28.60
CA ASN A 46 18.74 -6.53 28.24
C ASN A 46 18.39 -6.30 26.76
N ARG A 47 18.89 -7.15 25.85
CA ARG A 47 18.55 -7.05 24.41
C ARG A 47 17.10 -7.46 24.17
N VAL A 48 16.67 -8.56 24.77
CA VAL A 48 15.30 -9.07 24.61
C VAL A 48 14.27 -8.06 25.13
N SER A 49 14.48 -7.54 26.35
CA SER A 49 13.60 -6.52 26.93
C SER A 49 13.59 -5.22 26.12
N SER A 50 14.75 -4.75 25.63
CA SER A 50 14.84 -3.56 24.78
C SER A 50 14.07 -3.71 23.47
N SER A 51 14.19 -4.87 22.80
CA SER A 51 13.44 -5.14 21.56
C SER A 51 11.93 -5.23 21.78
N ILE A 52 11.49 -5.81 22.90
CA ILE A 52 10.05 -5.86 23.26
C ILE A 52 9.51 -4.44 23.49
N LEU A 53 10.22 -3.61 24.26
CA LEU A 53 9.83 -2.23 24.51
C LEU A 53 9.77 -1.41 23.21
N GLN A 54 10.78 -1.54 22.36
CA GLN A 54 10.80 -0.88 21.05
C GLN A 54 9.62 -1.33 20.17
N GLY A 55 9.37 -2.64 20.08
CA GLY A 55 8.23 -3.18 19.33
C GLY A 55 6.87 -2.69 19.89
N THR A 56 6.76 -2.55 21.22
CA THR A 56 5.55 -2.03 21.88
C THR A 56 5.30 -0.57 21.50
N VAL A 57 6.33 0.27 21.52
CA VAL A 57 6.23 1.69 21.13
C VAL A 57 5.81 1.84 19.67
N ILE A 58 6.41 1.05 18.77
CA ILE A 58 6.03 1.03 17.35
C ILE A 58 4.56 0.60 17.19
N THR A 59 4.14 -0.45 17.90
CA THR A 59 2.76 -0.96 17.84
C THR A 59 1.76 0.10 18.29
N ILE A 60 2.02 0.82 19.40
CA ILE A 60 1.16 1.91 19.89
C ILE A 60 1.04 3.01 18.83
N SER A 61 2.14 3.33 18.16
CA SER A 61 2.16 4.36 17.10
C SER A 61 1.27 3.97 15.91
N VAL A 62 1.31 2.69 15.49
CA VAL A 62 0.43 2.17 14.44
C VAL A 62 -1.04 2.18 14.87
N LEU A 63 -1.34 1.74 16.10
CA LEU A 63 -2.70 1.75 16.64
C LEU A 63 -3.27 3.16 16.72
N TRP A 64 -2.45 4.16 17.03
CA TRP A 64 -2.85 5.57 17.05
C TRP A 64 -3.28 6.07 15.66
N ILE A 65 -2.54 5.71 14.60
CA ILE A 65 -2.89 6.04 13.21
C ILE A 65 -4.20 5.34 12.80
N VAL A 66 -4.33 4.04 13.11
CA VAL A 66 -5.55 3.27 12.81
C VAL A 66 -6.76 3.86 13.53
N PHE A 67 -6.61 4.25 14.80
CA PHE A 67 -7.65 4.95 15.55
C PHE A 67 -8.07 6.24 14.85
N GLY A 68 -7.11 7.10 14.48
CA GLY A 68 -7.39 8.34 13.74
C GLY A 68 -8.13 8.09 12.42
N ALA A 69 -7.71 7.07 11.65
CA ALA A 69 -8.35 6.70 10.39
C ALA A 69 -9.78 6.16 10.58
N LEU A 70 -10.01 5.29 11.58
CA LEU A 70 -11.33 4.76 11.89
C LEU A 70 -12.27 5.84 12.45
N PHE A 71 -11.75 6.73 13.29
CA PHE A 71 -12.48 7.89 13.79
C PHE A 71 -12.91 8.82 12.65
N LEU A 72 -12.00 9.15 11.73
CA LEU A 72 -12.31 9.92 10.53
C LEU A 72 -13.35 9.19 9.66
N LEU A 73 -13.18 7.89 9.41
CA LEU A 73 -14.13 7.10 8.63
C LEU A 73 -15.53 7.12 9.26
N ASN A 74 -15.64 6.94 10.57
CA ASN A 74 -16.93 6.98 11.27
C ASN A 74 -17.52 8.39 11.25
N THR A 75 -16.71 9.44 11.41
CA THR A 75 -17.16 10.83 11.28
C THR A 75 -17.70 11.10 9.87
N LEU A 76 -17.01 10.65 8.82
CA LEU A 76 -17.45 10.78 7.43
C LEU A 76 -18.75 10.00 7.15
N LYS A 77 -18.97 8.86 7.82
CA LYS A 77 -20.24 8.10 7.77
C LYS A 77 -21.38 8.89 8.40
N HIS A 78 -21.16 9.45 9.59
CA HIS A 78 -22.21 10.17 10.33
C HIS A 78 -22.55 11.54 9.73
N THR A 79 -21.60 12.20 9.09
CA THR A 79 -21.81 13.51 8.43
C THR A 79 -22.44 13.40 7.04
N GLY A 80 -22.59 12.19 6.50
CA GLY A 80 -23.04 11.99 5.12
C GLY A 80 -22.01 12.38 4.05
N ALA A 81 -20.81 12.82 4.45
CA ALA A 81 -19.72 13.21 3.54
C ALA A 81 -19.28 12.07 2.61
N ILE A 82 -19.46 10.80 3.02
CA ILE A 82 -19.24 9.64 2.16
C ILE A 82 -20.12 9.68 0.90
N ALA A 83 -21.36 10.16 1.00
CA ALA A 83 -22.23 10.28 -0.17
C ALA A 83 -21.69 11.30 -1.18
N VAL A 84 -21.09 12.39 -0.69
CA VAL A 84 -20.45 13.44 -1.51
C VAL A 84 -19.18 12.91 -2.17
N ILE A 85 -18.30 12.23 -1.42
CA ILE A 85 -17.09 11.60 -1.97
C ILE A 85 -17.46 10.56 -3.03
N ARG A 86 -18.48 9.74 -2.74
CA ARG A 86 -18.98 8.74 -3.68
C ARG A 86 -19.56 9.36 -4.94
N ALA A 87 -20.31 10.46 -4.82
CA ALA A 87 -20.82 11.22 -5.97
C ALA A 87 -19.66 11.81 -6.80
N GLY A 88 -18.60 12.32 -6.14
CA GLY A 88 -17.37 12.78 -6.79
C GLY A 88 -16.72 11.71 -7.67
N PHE A 89 -16.57 10.48 -7.16
CA PHE A 89 -15.98 9.37 -7.95
C PHE A 89 -16.92 8.77 -9.00
N ILE A 90 -18.23 8.71 -8.74
CA ILE A 90 -19.23 8.30 -9.75
C ILE A 90 -19.24 9.29 -10.92
N ASN A 91 -19.05 10.58 -10.66
CA ASN A 91 -18.94 11.60 -11.69
C ASN A 91 -17.65 11.47 -12.53
N VAL A 92 -16.63 10.76 -12.04
CA VAL A 92 -15.41 10.48 -12.83
C VAL A 92 -15.61 9.29 -13.76
N SER A 93 -16.13 8.17 -13.26
CA SER A 93 -16.44 7.00 -14.08
C SER A 93 -17.51 6.11 -13.44
N PRO A 94 -18.47 5.57 -14.21
CA PRO A 94 -19.42 4.59 -13.72
C PRO A 94 -18.81 3.18 -13.55
N ASP A 95 -17.65 2.88 -14.15
CA ASP A 95 -17.00 1.57 -13.98
C ASP A 95 -16.22 1.49 -12.67
N ARG A 96 -16.58 0.51 -11.86
CA ARG A 96 -15.91 0.20 -10.59
C ARG A 96 -14.46 -0.22 -10.78
N ARG A 97 -14.10 -0.85 -11.89
CA ARG A 97 -12.70 -1.22 -12.17
C ARG A 97 -11.84 0.02 -12.37
N VAL A 98 -12.35 1.02 -13.08
CA VAL A 98 -11.70 2.33 -13.27
C VAL A 98 -11.60 3.08 -11.95
N GLN A 99 -12.69 3.12 -11.16
CA GLN A 99 -12.65 3.73 -9.81
C GLN A 99 -11.60 3.05 -8.91
N ALA A 100 -11.50 1.73 -8.96
CA ALA A 100 -10.52 0.96 -8.19
C ALA A 100 -9.09 1.33 -8.58
N ILE A 101 -8.79 1.50 -9.87
CA ILE A 101 -7.48 1.96 -10.35
C ILE A 101 -7.20 3.38 -9.83
N ILE A 102 -8.13 4.32 -10.00
CA ILE A 102 -7.91 5.72 -9.58
C ILE A 102 -7.65 5.82 -8.08
N ILE A 103 -8.42 5.11 -7.27
CA ILE A 103 -8.34 5.20 -5.80
C ILE A 103 -7.19 4.35 -5.25
N ALA A 104 -7.12 3.09 -5.65
CA ALA A 104 -6.16 2.17 -5.07
C ALA A 104 -4.78 2.33 -5.69
N TRP A 105 -4.67 2.59 -6.99
CA TRP A 105 -3.37 2.72 -7.64
C TRP A 105 -2.91 4.19 -7.70
N CYS A 106 -3.62 5.06 -8.42
CA CYS A 106 -3.13 6.43 -8.64
C CYS A 106 -3.05 7.23 -7.34
N PHE A 107 -4.15 7.31 -6.60
CA PHE A 107 -4.18 8.06 -5.34
C PHE A 107 -3.34 7.39 -4.25
N GLY A 108 -3.38 6.06 -4.16
CA GLY A 108 -2.60 5.37 -3.15
C GLY A 108 -1.08 5.44 -3.40
N THR A 109 -0.59 5.44 -4.65
CA THR A 109 0.85 5.52 -4.94
C THR A 109 1.39 6.90 -4.56
N PHE A 110 0.59 7.95 -4.76
CA PHE A 110 0.86 9.29 -4.24
C PHE A 110 0.94 9.29 -2.70
N LEU A 111 -0.02 8.68 -2.02
CA LEU A 111 0.00 8.57 -0.57
C LEU A 111 1.24 7.83 -0.07
N GLU A 112 1.67 6.76 -0.75
CA GLU A 112 2.89 6.02 -0.39
C GLU A 112 4.12 6.92 -0.52
N GLY A 113 4.23 7.67 -1.63
CA GLY A 113 5.33 8.61 -1.84
C GLY A 113 5.42 9.66 -0.74
N ALA A 114 4.29 10.21 -0.30
CA ALA A 114 4.25 11.23 0.74
C ALA A 114 4.47 10.69 2.16
N SER A 115 3.90 9.53 2.49
CA SER A 115 3.81 9.03 3.88
C SER A 115 4.60 7.76 4.16
N GLY A 116 4.75 6.89 3.17
CA GLY A 116 5.43 5.60 3.28
C GLY A 116 4.74 4.57 4.18
N PHE A 117 5.45 3.45 4.40
CA PHE A 117 5.19 2.47 5.47
C PHE A 117 3.80 1.81 5.45
N GLY A 118 3.19 1.62 4.29
CA GLY A 118 1.89 0.94 4.23
C GLY A 118 0.68 1.84 4.51
N THR A 119 0.88 3.14 4.68
CA THR A 119 -0.18 4.13 4.92
C THR A 119 -1.31 4.10 3.87
N PRO A 120 -1.06 3.93 2.56
CA PRO A 120 -2.12 3.80 1.56
C PRO A 120 -3.08 2.65 1.83
N ALA A 121 -2.62 1.53 2.41
CA ALA A 121 -3.53 0.44 2.75
C ALA A 121 -4.55 0.88 3.82
N ALA A 122 -4.08 1.65 4.81
CA ALA A 122 -4.89 2.17 5.90
C ALA A 122 -5.91 3.23 5.43
N ILE A 123 -5.63 3.95 4.32
CA ILE A 123 -6.50 5.01 3.80
C ILE A 123 -7.37 4.53 2.63
N ALA A 124 -6.78 3.86 1.64
CA ALA A 124 -7.46 3.44 0.41
C ALA A 124 -8.48 2.34 0.67
N ALA A 125 -8.20 1.37 1.56
CA ALA A 125 -9.14 0.28 1.83
C ALA A 125 -10.46 0.80 2.47
N PRO A 126 -10.44 1.62 3.53
CA PRO A 126 -11.66 2.25 4.03
C PRO A 126 -12.42 3.09 3.01
N LEU A 127 -11.70 3.84 2.16
CA LEU A 127 -12.31 4.64 1.10
C LEU A 127 -13.02 3.78 0.05
N LEU A 128 -12.39 2.68 -0.39
CA LEU A 128 -13.01 1.70 -1.29
C LEU A 128 -14.26 1.06 -0.66
N VAL A 129 -14.21 0.72 0.64
CA VAL A 129 -15.39 0.22 1.37
C VAL A 129 -16.50 1.27 1.39
N ALA A 130 -16.16 2.53 1.66
CA ALA A 130 -17.12 3.63 1.73
C ALA A 130 -17.89 3.84 0.42
N ILE A 131 -17.25 3.65 -0.73
CA ILE A 131 -17.92 3.76 -2.04
C ILE A 131 -18.58 2.44 -2.49
N GLY A 132 -18.45 1.36 -1.71
CA GLY A 132 -19.23 0.12 -1.83
C GLY A 132 -18.48 -1.12 -2.31
N PHE A 133 -17.14 -1.14 -2.29
CA PHE A 133 -16.35 -2.35 -2.56
C PHE A 133 -16.47 -3.35 -1.40
N PRO A 134 -16.41 -4.66 -1.69
CA PRO A 134 -16.38 -5.67 -0.64
C PRO A 134 -15.13 -5.46 0.23
N ALA A 135 -15.27 -5.60 1.55
CA ALA A 135 -14.20 -5.30 2.51
C ALA A 135 -12.90 -6.06 2.20
N LEU A 136 -12.99 -7.37 1.95
CA LEU A 136 -11.83 -8.18 1.57
C LEU A 136 -11.21 -7.75 0.24
N GLY A 137 -12.02 -7.32 -0.73
CA GLY A 137 -11.51 -6.79 -2.00
C GLY A 137 -10.80 -5.45 -1.82
N ALA A 138 -11.32 -4.58 -0.96
CA ALA A 138 -10.68 -3.32 -0.62
C ALA A 138 -9.33 -3.51 0.10
N VAL A 139 -9.25 -4.47 1.04
CA VAL A 139 -8.00 -4.85 1.70
C VAL A 139 -7.00 -5.42 0.69
N LEU A 140 -7.45 -6.31 -0.21
CA LEU A 140 -6.60 -6.86 -1.27
C LEU A 140 -6.02 -5.74 -2.13
N MET A 141 -6.85 -4.80 -2.59
CA MET A 141 -6.38 -3.65 -3.38
C MET A 141 -5.40 -2.77 -2.60
N GLY A 142 -5.68 -2.52 -1.32
CA GLY A 142 -4.81 -1.75 -0.42
C GLY A 142 -3.48 -2.44 -0.11
N MET A 143 -3.40 -3.77 -0.17
CA MET A 143 -2.14 -4.51 -0.02
C MET A 143 -1.36 -4.56 -1.34
N MET A 144 -2.03 -4.76 -2.47
CA MET A 144 -1.36 -4.87 -3.78
C MET A 144 -0.63 -3.59 -4.20
N ILE A 145 -1.09 -2.43 -3.72
CA ILE A 145 -0.41 -1.17 -3.97
C ILE A 145 0.98 -1.10 -3.35
N GLN A 146 1.25 -1.88 -2.29
CA GLN A 146 2.52 -1.91 -1.57
C GLN A 146 3.62 -2.66 -2.34
N SER A 147 3.58 -2.58 -3.67
CA SER A 147 4.46 -3.29 -4.60
C SER A 147 5.49 -2.34 -5.21
N THR A 148 5.04 -1.40 -6.04
CA THR A 148 5.90 -0.52 -6.82
C THR A 148 6.38 0.73 -6.07
N PRO A 149 5.51 1.56 -5.46
CA PRO A 149 5.92 2.85 -4.92
C PRO A 149 6.74 2.76 -3.61
N VAL A 150 6.82 1.59 -2.98
CA VAL A 150 7.35 1.44 -1.61
C VAL A 150 8.83 1.78 -1.48
N SER A 151 9.64 1.51 -2.51
CA SER A 151 11.09 1.77 -2.46
C SER A 151 11.44 3.25 -2.32
N PHE A 152 10.54 4.13 -2.76
CA PHE A 152 10.70 5.58 -2.66
C PHE A 152 9.62 6.20 -1.78
N GLY A 153 9.01 5.40 -0.90
CA GLY A 153 8.01 5.85 0.07
C GLY A 153 8.62 6.79 1.12
N ALA A 154 7.76 7.63 1.70
CA ALA A 154 8.17 8.68 2.65
C ALA A 154 9.36 9.49 2.12
N VAL A 155 9.27 9.96 0.88
CA VAL A 155 10.29 10.79 0.23
C VAL A 155 11.65 10.10 0.20
N GLY A 156 11.69 8.85 -0.30
CA GLY A 156 12.95 8.13 -0.54
C GLY A 156 13.63 7.52 0.68
N THR A 157 13.01 7.57 1.87
CA THR A 157 13.65 7.07 3.10
C THR A 157 14.17 5.62 3.05
N PRO A 158 13.56 4.65 2.33
CA PRO A 158 14.14 3.31 2.22
C PRO A 158 15.50 3.29 1.53
N ILE A 159 15.76 4.19 0.58
CA ILE A 159 17.07 4.31 -0.07
C ILE A 159 17.99 5.22 0.78
N VAL A 160 17.54 6.44 1.08
CA VAL A 160 18.35 7.49 1.72
C VAL A 160 18.79 7.11 3.13
N ILE A 161 17.95 6.37 3.86
CA ILE A 161 18.24 5.92 5.22
C ILE A 161 18.47 4.42 5.24
N GLY A 162 17.56 3.64 4.65
CA GLY A 162 17.60 2.18 4.73
C GLY A 162 18.84 1.58 4.06
N VAL A 163 19.02 1.84 2.76
CA VAL A 163 20.18 1.34 2.01
C VAL A 163 21.46 2.03 2.48
N ASN A 164 21.44 3.36 2.56
CA ASN A 164 22.61 4.16 2.92
C ASN A 164 23.23 3.75 4.28
N LYS A 165 22.39 3.45 5.30
CA LYS A 165 22.87 3.01 6.62
C LYS A 165 22.96 1.49 6.77
N GLY A 166 22.34 0.74 5.87
CA GLY A 166 22.28 -0.72 5.92
C GLY A 166 23.48 -1.41 5.27
N LEU A 167 24.20 -0.70 4.41
CA LEU A 167 25.39 -1.19 3.72
C LEU A 167 26.67 -0.92 4.53
N ASP A 168 27.69 -1.77 4.35
CA ASP A 168 29.04 -1.53 4.90
C ASP A 168 29.73 -0.42 4.11
N THR A 169 29.53 0.82 4.57
CA THR A 169 30.04 2.01 3.90
C THR A 169 31.56 2.03 3.82
N VAL A 170 32.28 1.39 4.75
CA VAL A 170 33.75 1.41 4.77
C VAL A 170 34.31 0.45 3.74
N ALA A 171 33.87 -0.81 3.77
CA ALA A 171 34.35 -1.83 2.84
C ALA A 171 33.95 -1.52 1.40
N ILE A 172 32.70 -1.09 1.18
CA ILE A 172 32.20 -0.82 -0.17
C ILE A 172 32.83 0.46 -0.74
N SER A 173 33.02 1.53 0.05
CA SER A 173 33.68 2.74 -0.46
C SER A 173 35.13 2.49 -0.88
N ALA A 174 35.85 1.58 -0.20
CA ALA A 174 37.20 1.19 -0.60
C ALA A 174 37.23 0.44 -1.95
N LEU A 175 36.18 -0.32 -2.27
CA LEU A 175 36.02 -1.00 -3.57
C LEU A 175 35.59 0.00 -4.66
N LEU A 176 34.62 0.87 -4.37
CA LEU A 176 34.15 1.90 -5.30
C LEU A 176 35.28 2.87 -5.71
N ALA A 177 36.17 3.20 -4.78
CA ALA A 177 37.34 4.03 -5.05
C ALA A 177 38.30 3.40 -6.07
N GLN A 178 38.39 2.06 -6.14
CA GLN A 178 39.19 1.36 -7.16
C GLN A 178 38.56 1.47 -8.55
N GLU A 179 37.24 1.60 -8.63
CA GLU A 179 36.50 1.81 -9.88
C GLU A 179 36.25 3.29 -10.20
N GLY A 180 36.77 4.22 -9.37
CA GLY A 180 36.61 5.66 -9.56
C GLY A 180 35.21 6.19 -9.24
N MET A 181 34.35 5.42 -8.56
CA MET A 181 32.98 5.79 -8.23
C MET A 181 32.87 6.35 -6.81
N GLN A 182 32.06 7.39 -6.61
CA GLN A 182 31.74 7.93 -5.29
C GLN A 182 30.51 7.26 -4.67
N TRP A 183 30.33 7.40 -3.36
CA TRP A 183 29.21 6.78 -2.63
C TRP A 183 27.85 7.29 -3.12
N GLU A 184 27.74 8.58 -3.41
CA GLU A 184 26.52 9.21 -3.93
C GLU A 184 26.15 8.68 -5.31
N GLU A 185 27.15 8.46 -6.17
CA GLU A 185 26.97 7.87 -7.51
C GLU A 185 26.48 6.43 -7.40
N PHE A 186 27.01 5.67 -6.44
CA PHE A 186 26.56 4.32 -6.15
C PHE A 186 25.11 4.29 -5.65
N LEU A 187 24.71 5.20 -4.76
CA LEU A 187 23.31 5.34 -4.34
C LEU A 187 22.39 5.75 -5.49
N GLN A 188 22.86 6.61 -6.39
CA GLN A 188 22.10 6.99 -7.59
C GLN A 188 21.97 5.82 -8.58
N LEU A 189 22.99 4.98 -8.71
CA LEU A 189 22.93 3.74 -9.47
C LEU A 189 21.87 2.79 -8.89
N ILE A 190 21.89 2.55 -7.58
CA ILE A 190 20.88 1.72 -6.90
C ILE A 190 19.48 2.29 -7.13
N THR A 191 19.30 3.60 -6.93
CA THR A 191 18.04 4.31 -7.17
C THR A 191 17.54 4.06 -8.60
N THR A 192 18.40 4.24 -9.58
CA THR A 192 18.07 4.05 -11.00
C THR A 192 17.66 2.61 -11.30
N GLN A 193 18.41 1.62 -10.81
CA GLN A 193 18.10 0.21 -11.04
C GLN A 193 16.76 -0.19 -10.40
N VAL A 194 16.53 0.23 -9.15
CA VAL A 194 15.27 -0.01 -8.45
C VAL A 194 14.12 0.67 -9.19
N ALA A 195 14.29 1.91 -9.63
CA ALA A 195 13.28 2.66 -10.37
C ALA A 195 12.90 1.96 -11.69
N ILE A 196 13.88 1.47 -12.46
CA ILE A 196 13.63 0.77 -13.73
C ILE A 196 12.88 -0.55 -13.48
N ILE A 197 13.36 -1.39 -12.55
CA ILE A 197 12.73 -2.69 -12.25
C ILE A 197 11.28 -2.47 -11.80
N HIS A 198 11.07 -1.54 -10.87
CA HIS A 198 9.75 -1.20 -10.37
C HIS A 198 8.88 -0.55 -11.45
N GLY A 199 9.45 0.30 -12.32
CA GLY A 199 8.74 0.92 -13.43
C GLY A 199 8.20 -0.10 -14.43
N VAL A 200 8.98 -1.12 -14.76
CA VAL A 200 8.55 -2.21 -15.65
C VAL A 200 7.41 -3.00 -14.99
N ILE A 201 7.61 -3.51 -13.77
CA ILE A 201 6.62 -4.34 -13.08
C ILE A 201 5.35 -3.54 -12.76
N GLY A 202 5.51 -2.31 -12.27
CA GLY A 202 4.43 -1.42 -11.89
C GLY A 202 3.50 -1.03 -13.02
N THR A 203 3.97 -1.09 -14.28
CA THR A 203 3.13 -0.82 -15.44
C THR A 203 2.01 -1.84 -15.56
N PHE A 204 2.24 -3.08 -15.11
CA PHE A 204 1.27 -4.17 -15.16
C PHE A 204 0.43 -4.29 -13.88
N MET A 205 0.84 -3.64 -12.79
CA MET A 205 0.17 -3.77 -11.49
C MET A 205 -1.31 -3.34 -11.52
N PRO A 206 -1.74 -2.23 -12.15
CA PRO A 206 -3.15 -1.87 -12.21
C PRO A 206 -4.02 -2.94 -12.89
N LEU A 207 -3.48 -3.57 -13.94
CA LEU A 207 -4.16 -4.65 -14.64
C LEU A 207 -4.31 -5.86 -13.73
N LEU A 208 -3.22 -6.26 -13.06
CA LEU A 208 -3.24 -7.36 -12.11
C LEU A 208 -4.23 -7.10 -10.96
N MET A 209 -4.23 -5.89 -10.40
CA MET A 209 -5.15 -5.47 -9.33
C MET A 209 -6.61 -5.65 -9.75
N VAL A 210 -6.97 -5.16 -10.94
CA VAL A 210 -8.34 -5.30 -11.43
C VAL A 210 -8.69 -6.75 -11.75
N MET A 211 -7.75 -7.52 -12.33
CA MET A 211 -7.95 -8.94 -12.58
C MET A 211 -8.23 -9.73 -11.30
N MET A 212 -7.47 -9.47 -10.22
CA MET A 212 -7.73 -10.08 -8.92
C MET A 212 -9.09 -9.66 -8.37
N LEU A 213 -9.43 -8.38 -8.49
CA LEU A 213 -10.71 -7.88 -8.03
C LEU A 213 -11.89 -8.53 -8.77
N THR A 214 -11.86 -8.65 -10.10
CA THR A 214 -12.94 -9.27 -10.87
C THR A 214 -13.00 -10.78 -10.68
N ARG A 215 -11.84 -11.44 -10.52
CA ARG A 215 -11.77 -12.89 -10.34
C ARG A 215 -12.36 -13.35 -9.01
N PHE A 216 -12.04 -12.67 -7.91
CA PHE A 216 -12.44 -13.10 -6.58
C PHE A 216 -13.75 -12.46 -6.10
N PHE A 217 -13.99 -11.21 -6.50
CA PHE A 217 -15.09 -10.40 -5.96
C PHE A 217 -16.07 -9.88 -7.03
N GLY A 218 -15.79 -10.10 -8.31
CA GLY A 218 -16.72 -9.79 -9.40
C GLY A 218 -17.94 -10.70 -9.38
N LYS A 219 -19.07 -10.21 -9.93
CA LYS A 219 -20.34 -10.96 -9.98
C LYS A 219 -20.17 -12.32 -10.66
N ASN A 220 -19.41 -12.34 -11.76
CA ASN A 220 -19.17 -13.54 -12.56
C ASN A 220 -17.82 -14.22 -12.24
N LYS A 221 -17.06 -13.71 -11.25
CA LYS A 221 -15.76 -14.24 -10.81
C LYS A 221 -14.81 -14.59 -11.96
N SER A 222 -14.66 -13.68 -12.93
CA SER A 222 -13.99 -13.94 -14.21
C SER A 222 -12.72 -13.10 -14.40
N TRP A 223 -11.68 -13.74 -14.95
CA TRP A 223 -10.45 -13.08 -15.40
C TRP A 223 -10.68 -12.20 -16.64
N LYS A 224 -11.58 -12.63 -17.54
CA LYS A 224 -11.87 -11.94 -18.79
C LYS A 224 -12.43 -10.54 -18.54
N GLU A 225 -13.20 -10.37 -17.47
CA GLU A 225 -13.72 -9.06 -17.09
C GLU A 225 -12.61 -8.09 -16.68
N GLY A 226 -11.60 -8.55 -15.95
CA GLY A 226 -10.47 -7.69 -15.59
C GLY A 226 -9.61 -7.35 -16.81
N LEU A 227 -9.32 -8.38 -17.62
CA LEU A 227 -8.58 -8.22 -18.87
C LEU A 227 -9.29 -7.31 -19.87
N ALA A 228 -10.63 -7.21 -19.87
CA ALA A 228 -11.36 -6.35 -20.81
C ALA A 228 -10.99 -4.85 -20.70
N ILE A 229 -10.42 -4.41 -19.58
CA ILE A 229 -10.00 -3.01 -19.38
C ILE A 229 -8.48 -2.83 -19.43
N TRP A 230 -7.76 -3.82 -19.99
CA TRP A 230 -6.30 -3.79 -20.09
C TRP A 230 -5.72 -2.50 -20.69
N PRO A 231 -6.31 -1.85 -21.72
CA PRO A 231 -5.70 -0.65 -22.29
C PRO A 231 -5.69 0.50 -21.29
N PHE A 232 -6.81 0.70 -20.58
CA PHE A 232 -6.92 1.70 -19.53
C PHE A 232 -6.02 1.38 -18.33
N ALA A 233 -5.91 0.11 -17.95
CA ALA A 233 -5.08 -0.32 -16.84
C ALA A 233 -3.57 -0.12 -17.11
N ILE A 234 -3.10 -0.49 -18.30
CA ILE A 234 -1.71 -0.24 -18.72
C ILE A 234 -1.45 1.26 -18.85
N PHE A 235 -2.40 2.03 -19.39
CA PHE A 235 -2.30 3.48 -19.44
C PHE A 235 -2.15 4.09 -18.04
N ALA A 236 -2.94 3.66 -17.05
CA ALA A 236 -2.80 4.11 -15.68
C ALA A 236 -1.48 3.67 -15.02
N GLY A 237 -0.98 2.50 -15.39
CA GLY A 237 0.35 2.02 -15.01
C GLY A 237 1.43 2.97 -15.54
N LEU A 238 1.46 3.21 -16.85
CA LEU A 238 2.40 4.11 -17.52
C LEU A 238 2.33 5.55 -17.00
N ALA A 239 1.13 6.06 -16.73
CA ALA A 239 0.93 7.41 -16.20
C ALA A 239 1.60 7.60 -14.83
N PHE A 240 1.82 6.52 -14.08
CA PHE A 240 2.61 6.49 -12.85
C PHE A 240 4.08 6.16 -13.12
N THR A 241 4.35 5.06 -13.83
CA THR A 241 5.70 4.48 -13.93
C THR A 241 6.65 5.29 -14.80
N VAL A 242 6.17 6.00 -15.81
CA VAL A 242 7.01 6.89 -16.64
C VAL A 242 7.57 8.05 -15.80
N PRO A 243 6.74 8.92 -15.20
CA PRO A 243 7.26 9.97 -14.32
C PRO A 243 8.03 9.42 -13.13
N TYR A 244 7.60 8.31 -12.53
CA TYR A 244 8.33 7.63 -11.46
C TYR A 244 9.76 7.24 -11.86
N THR A 245 9.92 6.61 -13.03
CA THR A 245 11.23 6.12 -13.49
C THR A 245 12.12 7.28 -13.90
N LEU A 246 11.57 8.26 -14.63
CA LEU A 246 12.32 9.45 -15.05
C LEU A 246 12.84 10.23 -13.84
N THR A 247 11.99 10.45 -12.84
CA THR A 247 12.42 11.17 -11.63
C THR A 247 13.43 10.36 -10.81
N GLY A 248 13.34 9.02 -10.78
CA GLY A 248 14.38 8.18 -10.16
C GLY A 248 15.73 8.26 -10.87
N ILE A 249 15.72 8.33 -12.21
CA ILE A 249 16.95 8.45 -13.02
C ILE A 249 17.58 9.84 -12.88
N PHE A 250 16.77 10.90 -12.92
CA PHE A 250 17.28 12.28 -13.06
C PHE A 250 17.28 13.11 -11.77
N LEU A 251 16.41 12.81 -10.80
CA LEU A 251 16.21 13.65 -9.61
C LEU A 251 16.56 12.96 -8.29
N GLY A 252 16.80 11.65 -8.30
CA GLY A 252 17.16 10.89 -7.11
C GLY A 252 15.98 10.15 -6.45
N PRO A 253 16.21 9.52 -5.28
CA PRO A 253 15.25 8.63 -4.63
C PRO A 253 14.05 9.31 -3.94
N GLU A 254 14.05 10.63 -3.79
CA GLU A 254 13.08 11.37 -2.98
C GLU A 254 11.72 11.53 -3.69
N PHE A 255 11.77 11.75 -4.99
CA PHE A 255 10.62 12.19 -5.79
C PHE A 255 9.86 11.11 -6.60
N PRO A 256 10.38 9.89 -6.89
CA PRO A 256 9.73 8.92 -7.76
C PRO A 256 8.26 8.65 -7.47
N SER A 257 7.95 8.17 -6.27
CA SER A 257 6.59 7.79 -5.90
C SER A 257 5.66 9.00 -5.76
N LEU A 258 6.18 10.14 -5.29
CA LEU A 258 5.41 11.35 -5.08
C LEU A 258 4.97 11.98 -6.42
N ILE A 259 5.94 12.24 -7.31
CA ILE A 259 5.68 12.85 -8.61
C ILE A 259 4.92 11.87 -9.49
N GLY A 260 5.32 10.59 -9.52
CA GLY A 260 4.62 9.55 -10.26
C GLY A 260 3.16 9.44 -9.86
N GLY A 261 2.89 9.43 -8.55
CA GLY A 261 1.53 9.42 -8.00
C GLY A 261 0.70 10.63 -8.43
N LEU A 262 1.22 11.84 -8.21
CA LEU A 262 0.52 13.10 -8.58
C LEU A 262 0.19 13.18 -10.07
N VAL A 263 1.17 12.88 -10.92
CA VAL A 263 1.01 12.91 -12.37
C VAL A 263 -0.03 11.87 -12.80
N SER A 264 0.03 10.66 -12.24
CA SER A 264 -0.95 9.61 -12.56
C SER A 264 -2.38 9.99 -12.16
N VAL A 265 -2.58 10.58 -10.99
CA VAL A 265 -3.90 11.04 -10.53
C VAL A 265 -4.45 12.08 -11.51
N ALA A 266 -3.65 13.09 -11.86
CA ALA A 266 -4.08 14.15 -12.77
C ALA A 266 -4.42 13.59 -14.16
N ILE A 267 -3.54 12.78 -14.76
CA ILE A 267 -3.74 12.27 -16.12
C ILE A 267 -4.90 11.27 -16.19
N VAL A 268 -4.95 10.31 -15.26
CA VAL A 268 -5.92 9.20 -15.30
C VAL A 268 -7.33 9.69 -14.98
N ILE A 269 -7.51 10.64 -14.05
CA ILE A 269 -8.83 11.24 -13.79
C ILE A 269 -9.34 11.98 -15.04
N GLN A 270 -8.49 12.74 -15.71
CA GLN A 270 -8.88 13.48 -16.91
C GLN A 270 -9.18 12.55 -18.08
N ALA A 271 -8.43 11.46 -18.23
CA ALA A 271 -8.72 10.41 -19.21
C ALA A 271 -10.05 9.69 -18.92
N ALA A 272 -10.30 9.34 -17.66
CA ALA A 272 -11.54 8.67 -17.24
C ALA A 272 -12.78 9.55 -17.50
N LYS A 273 -12.71 10.86 -17.22
CA LYS A 273 -13.80 11.80 -17.50
C LYS A 273 -14.13 11.94 -18.98
N LYS A 274 -13.14 11.76 -19.86
CA LYS A 274 -13.31 11.83 -21.33
C LYS A 274 -13.75 10.49 -21.94
N ASP A 275 -14.10 9.50 -21.12
CA ASP A 275 -14.39 8.12 -21.55
C ASP A 275 -13.28 7.52 -22.44
N PHE A 276 -12.03 7.94 -22.21
CA PHE A 276 -10.87 7.54 -23.01
C PHE A 276 -10.53 6.06 -22.69
N TRP A 277 -10.60 5.20 -23.72
CA TRP A 277 -10.06 3.82 -23.74
C TRP A 277 -10.81 2.80 -22.87
N TYR A 278 -12.03 3.14 -22.46
CA TYR A 278 -12.97 2.20 -21.87
C TYR A 278 -14.40 2.56 -22.28
N GLN A 279 -15.09 1.65 -22.97
CA GLN A 279 -16.49 1.84 -23.31
C GLN A 279 -17.36 1.54 -22.09
N ARG A 280 -18.22 2.50 -21.70
CA ARG A 280 -19.25 2.26 -20.66
C ARG A 280 -20.04 1.01 -21.05
N PRO A 281 -20.15 -0.03 -20.20
CA PRO A 281 -21.03 -1.13 -20.47
C PRO A 281 -22.44 -0.55 -20.44
N ARG A 282 -23.17 -0.67 -21.54
CA ARG A 282 -24.63 -0.49 -21.50
C ARG A 282 -25.18 -1.58 -20.57
N GLY A 283 -25.34 -1.27 -19.29
CA GLY A 283 -26.18 -2.04 -18.38
C GLY A 283 -25.54 -2.72 -17.17
N THR A 284 -24.28 -2.48 -16.78
CA THR A 284 -23.75 -3.07 -15.54
C THR A 284 -23.25 -2.02 -14.55
N LEU A 285 -23.92 -2.02 -13.39
CA LEU A 285 -23.76 -1.15 -12.20
C LEU A 285 -24.39 0.24 -12.30
N LYS A 286 -25.73 0.28 -12.33
CA LYS A 286 -26.45 1.45 -11.79
C LYS A 286 -26.05 1.60 -10.30
N PRO A 287 -25.62 2.79 -9.84
CA PRO A 287 -25.52 3.06 -8.41
C PRO A 287 -26.94 2.92 -7.85
N LYS A 288 -27.19 1.89 -7.04
CA LYS A 288 -28.45 1.81 -6.30
C LYS A 288 -28.46 2.96 -5.28
N ALA A 289 -29.61 3.64 -5.20
CA ALA A 289 -29.84 4.76 -4.30
C ALA A 289 -29.43 4.44 -2.85
N ALA A 290 -29.00 5.48 -2.14
CA ALA A 290 -28.66 5.40 -0.71
C ALA A 290 -29.82 4.75 0.05
N GLY A 291 -29.55 3.61 0.69
CA GLY A 291 -30.53 2.88 1.51
C GLY A 291 -30.86 1.46 1.05
N GLN A 292 -30.54 1.05 -0.18
CA GLN A 292 -30.66 -0.37 -0.53
C GLN A 292 -29.43 -1.15 -0.04
N ALA A 293 -29.64 -1.91 1.03
CA ALA A 293 -28.68 -2.92 1.50
C ALA A 293 -28.23 -3.76 0.32
N ILE A 294 -26.95 -3.62 -0.02
CA ILE A 294 -26.26 -4.42 -1.01
C ILE A 294 -26.36 -5.88 -0.53
N GLY A 295 -26.94 -6.78 -1.35
CA GLY A 295 -27.16 -8.21 -1.06
C GLY A 295 -25.90 -9.06 -0.87
N TRP A 296 -24.83 -8.43 -0.38
CA TRP A 296 -23.53 -9.01 -0.10
C TRP A 296 -23.22 -8.98 1.41
N VAL A 297 -24.10 -8.41 2.24
CA VAL A 297 -24.02 -8.44 3.72
C VAL A 297 -24.81 -9.63 4.26
N ASN A 298 -24.43 -10.86 3.89
CA ASN A 298 -25.02 -12.07 4.47
C ASN A 298 -24.00 -13.08 5.00
N TRP A 299 -22.72 -12.71 5.15
CA TRP A 299 -21.74 -13.58 5.82
C TRP A 299 -21.24 -13.09 7.18
N TRP A 300 -21.59 -11.87 7.57
CA TRP A 300 -21.52 -11.40 8.95
C TRP A 300 -22.75 -10.52 9.16
N SER A 301 -23.77 -11.06 9.82
CA SER A 301 -25.02 -10.32 10.02
C SER A 301 -24.72 -9.06 10.84
N ALA A 302 -24.78 -7.90 10.19
CA ALA A 302 -24.91 -6.60 10.85
C ALA A 302 -26.18 -6.53 11.73
N LYS A 303 -27.06 -7.54 11.68
CA LYS A 303 -28.24 -7.69 12.55
C LYS A 303 -27.92 -8.03 14.00
N LYS A 304 -26.75 -8.59 14.33
CA LYS A 304 -26.42 -8.97 15.73
C LYS A 304 -25.72 -7.87 16.54
N MET A 305 -25.25 -6.79 15.89
CA MET A 305 -24.51 -5.72 16.56
C MET A 305 -25.28 -4.38 16.59
N TRP A 306 -26.42 -4.31 15.92
CA TRP A 306 -27.19 -3.07 15.80
C TRP A 306 -28.70 -3.36 15.72
N PRO A 307 -29.49 -3.05 16.75
CA PRO A 307 -30.94 -3.01 16.60
C PRO A 307 -31.30 -1.88 15.62
N PRO A 308 -32.36 -2.05 14.80
CA PRO A 308 -32.79 -1.00 13.88
C PRO A 308 -33.10 0.27 14.68
N GLN A 309 -32.34 1.34 14.42
CA GLN A 309 -32.73 2.67 14.84
C GLN A 309 -34.01 3.02 14.08
N GLN A 310 -35.15 2.89 14.77
CA GLN A 310 -36.38 3.55 14.36
C GLN A 310 -36.04 5.02 14.14
N ALA A 311 -36.27 5.48 12.92
CA ALA A 311 -36.26 6.90 12.61
C ALA A 311 -37.25 7.58 13.56
N ARG A 312 -36.75 8.32 14.54
CA ARG A 312 -37.62 9.22 15.31
C ARG A 312 -38.00 10.34 14.36
N PRO A 313 -39.30 10.64 14.18
CA PRO A 313 -39.71 11.79 13.42
C PRO A 313 -39.10 13.04 14.06
N CYS A 314 -38.46 13.88 13.24
CA CYS A 314 -38.05 15.22 13.65
C CYS A 314 -39.29 15.94 14.18
N LEU A 315 -39.32 16.23 15.47
CA LEU A 315 -40.28 17.16 16.04
C LEU A 315 -40.02 18.53 15.42
N ARG A 316 -41.10 19.16 14.97
CA ARG A 316 -41.13 20.56 14.51
C ARG A 316 -40.74 21.51 15.63
#